data_AF-A0A3S0F9D1-F1
#
_entry.id   AF-A0A3S0F9D1-F1
#
_cell.length_a   1.000
_cell.length_b   1.000
_cell.length_c   1.000
_cell.angle_alpha   90.00
_cell.angle_beta   90.00
_cell.angle_gamma   90.00
#
_symmetry.space_group_name_H-M   'P 1'
#
loop_
_entity.id
_entity.type
_entity.pdbx_description
1 polymer ?
#
loop_
_entity_poly.entity_id
_entity_poly.type
_entity_poly.pdbx_seq_one_letter_code
_entity_poly.pdbx_strand_id
1 'polypeptide(L)'
;MCNCGNKRTQYSNQTMLLSNPDVNDEITKRMWPDIKFEYTGLTALTIFGSVTGKKYRFHHPNDIQVIDYRDASSMMGVSVLKKVK
;
A
#
# COMPACT_ATOMS: atom_id res chain seq x y z
N MET A 1 -30.81 38.44 -8.93
CA MET A 1 -30.21 37.91 -7.70
C MET A 1 -30.01 36.41 -7.90
N CYS A 2 -28.77 35.92 -7.99
CA CYS A 2 -28.48 34.50 -8.24
C CYS A 2 -27.76 33.91 -7.02
N ASN A 3 -28.39 32.91 -6.39
CA ASN A 3 -27.92 32.17 -5.21
C ASN A 3 -27.18 30.89 -5.64
N CYS A 4 -25.97 31.00 -6.20
CA CYS A 4 -25.21 29.84 -6.71
C CYS A 4 -23.84 29.63 -6.03
N GLY A 5 -23.70 30.00 -4.75
CA GLY A 5 -22.41 29.96 -4.03
C GLY A 5 -22.14 28.78 -3.09
N ASN A 6 -23.13 27.93 -2.79
CA ASN A 6 -23.04 27.04 -1.61
C ASN A 6 -22.41 25.65 -1.83
N LYS A 7 -21.81 25.35 -2.99
CA LYS A 7 -21.19 24.02 -3.22
C LYS A 7 -19.77 23.88 -2.66
N ARG A 8 -19.11 24.97 -2.25
CA ARG A 8 -17.72 24.92 -1.77
C ARG A 8 -17.56 24.62 -0.28
N THR A 9 -18.61 24.82 0.52
CA THR A 9 -18.57 24.62 1.97
C THR A 9 -18.61 23.15 2.40
N GLN A 10 -18.96 22.22 1.51
CA GLN A 10 -19.01 20.79 1.84
C GLN A 10 -17.65 20.08 1.84
N TYR A 11 -16.61 20.66 1.24
CA TYR A 11 -15.29 20.03 1.17
C TYR A 11 -14.35 20.39 2.32
N SER A 12 -14.75 21.27 3.24
CA SER A 12 -13.86 21.77 4.32
C SER A 12 -13.84 20.91 5.59
N ASN A 13 -14.62 19.83 5.65
CA ASN A 13 -14.77 19.02 6.88
C ASN A 13 -13.94 17.72 6.90
N GLN A 14 -12.99 17.52 5.99
CA GLN A 14 -12.06 16.37 6.08
C GLN A 14 -10.72 16.80 6.70
N THR A 15 -10.72 17.01 8.01
CA THR A 15 -9.47 17.05 8.78
C THR A 15 -9.61 16.25 10.08
N MET A 16 -8.96 15.09 10.06
CA MET A 16 -8.32 14.34 11.14
C MET A 16 -9.16 13.78 12.30
N LEU A 17 -9.36 12.45 12.30
CA LEU A 17 -9.34 11.64 13.52
C LEU A 17 -8.58 10.32 13.33
N LEU A 18 -7.43 10.28 14.01
CA LEU A 18 -6.75 9.20 14.74
C LEU A 18 -6.66 7.75 14.20
N SER A 19 -5.41 7.31 14.24
CA SER A 19 -4.78 5.98 14.26
C SER A 19 -5.42 4.86 15.13
N ASN A 20 -5.24 3.62 14.60
CA ASN A 20 -5.34 2.26 15.18
C ASN A 20 -6.69 1.50 15.01
N PRO A 21 -6.70 0.14 15.01
CA PRO A 21 -6.37 -0.71 13.88
C PRO A 21 -7.49 -1.76 13.65
N ASP A 22 -8.35 -1.54 12.67
CA ASP A 22 -9.14 -2.61 12.05
C ASP A 22 -9.69 -2.02 10.75
N VAL A 23 -8.96 -2.25 9.65
CA VAL A 23 -9.42 -1.77 8.34
C VAL A 23 -10.52 -2.71 7.92
N ASN A 24 -11.74 -2.32 8.28
CA ASN A 24 -12.98 -2.81 7.74
C ASN A 24 -12.83 -2.98 6.23
N ASP A 25 -13.00 -4.23 5.85
CA ASP A 25 -13.02 -4.78 4.51
C ASP A 25 -14.29 -4.30 3.78
N GLU A 26 -14.42 -2.99 3.58
CA GLU A 26 -15.42 -2.38 2.70
C GLU A 26 -14.81 -2.10 1.32
N ILE A 27 -14.55 -3.21 0.62
CA ILE A 27 -14.99 -3.47 -0.77
C ILE A 27 -14.95 -2.26 -1.73
N THR A 28 -13.78 -1.67 -1.94
CA THR A 28 -13.35 -1.58 -3.34
C THR A 28 -12.88 -2.99 -3.69
N LYS A 29 -13.75 -3.79 -4.31
CA LYS A 29 -13.45 -5.15 -4.76
C LYS A 29 -12.17 -5.12 -5.59
N ARG A 30 -11.02 -5.38 -4.96
CA ARG A 30 -9.74 -5.36 -5.65
C ARG A 30 -9.81 -6.45 -6.70
N MET A 31 -9.47 -6.10 -7.94
CA MET A 31 -9.56 -7.05 -9.03
C MET A 31 -8.72 -8.28 -8.71
N TRP A 32 -7.51 -8.09 -8.18
CA TRP A 32 -6.53 -9.14 -7.86
C TRP A 32 -6.11 -9.10 -6.39
N PRO A 33 -5.78 -10.26 -5.79
CA PRO A 33 -5.26 -10.33 -4.43
C PRO A 33 -3.84 -9.79 -4.34
N ASP A 34 -3.49 -9.27 -3.15
CA ASP A 34 -2.13 -8.87 -2.82
C ASP A 34 -1.18 -10.10 -2.86
N ILE A 35 0.11 -9.85 -3.13
CA ILE A 35 1.12 -10.88 -3.38
C ILE A 35 2.16 -10.85 -2.27
N LYS A 36 2.57 -12.03 -1.78
CA LYS A 36 3.61 -12.15 -0.77
C LYS A 36 4.99 -12.27 -1.40
N PHE A 37 5.96 -11.58 -0.82
CA PHE A 37 7.37 -11.70 -1.16
C PHE A 37 8.17 -12.02 0.10
N GLU A 38 9.06 -12.99 -0.03
CA GLU A 38 10.09 -13.35 0.95
C GLU A 38 11.40 -12.66 0.57
N TYR A 39 12.07 -12.10 1.56
CA TYR A 39 13.38 -11.47 1.36
C TYR A 39 14.52 -12.46 1.62
N THR A 40 15.41 -12.61 0.65
CA THR A 40 16.50 -13.60 0.65
C THR A 40 17.88 -12.98 0.84
N GLY A 41 17.96 -11.65 1.01
CA GLY A 41 19.23 -10.95 1.25
C GLY A 41 19.73 -11.10 2.69
N LEU A 42 20.98 -10.69 2.94
CA LEU A 42 21.66 -10.85 4.24
C LEU A 42 21.40 -9.69 5.22
N THR A 43 20.95 -8.53 4.72
CA THR A 43 20.76 -7.29 5.51
C THR A 43 19.29 -6.91 5.61
N ALA A 44 18.93 -5.71 6.05
CA ALA A 44 17.59 -5.18 5.85
C ALA A 44 17.42 -4.57 4.45
N LEU A 45 16.18 -4.51 3.95
CA LEU A 45 15.83 -3.87 2.68
C LEU A 45 14.58 -3.00 2.84
N THR A 46 14.60 -1.82 2.22
CA THR A 46 13.43 -0.93 2.14
C THR A 46 13.19 -0.58 0.69
N ILE A 47 11.97 -0.78 0.21
CA ILE A 47 11.56 -0.46 -1.16
C ILE A 47 10.25 0.31 -1.13
N PHE A 48 10.10 1.25 -2.05
CA PHE A 48 8.84 1.91 -2.31
C PHE A 48 8.12 1.24 -3.49
N GLY A 49 6.83 0.97 -3.33
CA GLY A 49 5.98 0.47 -4.41
C GLY A 49 5.96 1.44 -5.58
N SER A 50 6.18 0.93 -6.78
CA SER A 50 6.28 1.74 -8.00
C SER A 50 4.96 2.39 -8.41
N VAL A 51 3.82 1.80 -8.06
CA VAL A 51 2.48 2.28 -8.38
C VAL A 51 1.83 2.94 -7.16
N THR A 52 1.91 2.32 -5.98
CA THR A 52 1.20 2.83 -4.79
C THR A 52 2.03 3.82 -3.97
N GLY A 53 3.35 3.85 -4.15
CA GLY A 53 4.26 4.61 -3.29
C GLY A 53 4.39 4.05 -1.86
N LYS A 54 3.75 2.91 -1.54
CA LYS A 54 3.84 2.31 -0.19
C LYS A 54 5.26 1.90 0.12
N LYS A 55 5.70 2.13 1.36
CA LYS A 55 6.99 1.69 1.86
C LYS A 55 6.90 0.25 2.39
N TYR A 56 7.64 -0.64 1.78
CA TYR A 56 7.82 -2.03 2.21
C TYR A 56 9.18 -2.17 2.87
N ARG A 57 9.22 -2.71 4.10
CA ARG A 57 10.46 -2.91 4.84
C ARG A 57 10.61 -4.38 5.23
N PHE A 58 11.70 -4.97 4.79
CA PHE A 58 12.17 -6.30 5.18
C PHE A 58 13.27 -6.14 6.24
N HIS A 59 13.07 -6.73 7.41
CA HIS A 59 13.93 -6.51 8.58
C HIS A 59 15.12 -7.47 8.62
N HIS A 60 14.92 -8.70 8.18
CA HIS A 60 15.88 -9.79 8.28
C HIS A 60 15.70 -10.78 7.12
N PRO A 61 16.68 -11.67 6.87
CA PRO A 61 16.50 -12.77 5.93
C PRO A 61 15.24 -13.60 6.27
N ASN A 62 14.55 -14.06 5.24
CA ASN A 62 13.29 -14.80 5.29
C ASN A 62 12.08 -13.99 5.83
N ASP A 63 12.21 -12.66 6.00
CA ASP A 63 11.06 -11.80 6.30
C ASP A 63 10.09 -11.80 5.11
N ILE A 64 8.79 -11.90 5.39
CA ILE A 64 7.73 -11.98 4.38
C ILE A 64 6.85 -10.74 4.49
N GLN A 65 6.72 -10.03 3.37
CA GLN A 65 5.87 -8.85 3.28
C GLN A 65 4.74 -9.07 2.28
N VAL A 66 3.54 -8.60 2.64
CA VAL A 66 2.37 -8.55 1.76
C VAL A 66 2.46 -7.27 0.93
N ILE A 67 2.53 -7.43 -0.38
CA ILE A 67 2.73 -6.35 -1.34
C ILE A 67 1.47 -6.20 -2.18
N ASP A 68 1.11 -4.94 -2.49
CA ASP A 68 -0.02 -4.65 -3.36
C ASP A 68 0.24 -5.26 -4.75
N TYR A 69 -0.78 -5.89 -5.34
CA TYR A 69 -0.63 -6.57 -6.63
C TYR A 69 -0.09 -5.65 -7.74
N ARG A 70 -0.37 -4.34 -7.63
CA ARG A 70 0.09 -3.31 -8.59
C ARG A 70 1.59 -3.07 -8.53
N ASP A 71 2.19 -3.23 -7.34
CA ASP A 71 3.62 -3.04 -7.12
C ASP A 71 4.43 -4.34 -7.36
N ALA A 72 3.76 -5.48 -7.47
CA ALA A 72 4.41 -6.78 -7.55
C ALA A 72 5.37 -6.91 -8.75
N SER A 73 5.06 -6.28 -9.89
CA SER A 73 5.94 -6.28 -11.08
C SER A 73 7.31 -5.69 -10.77
N SER A 74 7.36 -4.57 -10.03
CA SER A 74 8.62 -3.95 -9.62
C SER A 74 9.40 -4.80 -8.62
N MET A 75 8.71 -5.57 -7.78
CA MET A 75 9.35 -6.46 -6.79
C MET A 75 10.00 -7.69 -7.45
N MET A 76 9.42 -8.17 -8.56
CA MET A 76 10.01 -9.27 -9.34
C MET A 76 11.38 -8.91 -9.95
N GLY A 77 11.68 -7.62 -10.13
CA GLY A 77 12.99 -7.14 -10.61
C GLY A 77 14.06 -7.05 -9.53
N VAL A 78 13.71 -7.24 -8.25
CA VAL A 78 14.64 -7.17 -7.13
C VAL A 78 15.22 -8.54 -6.88
N SER A 79 16.53 -8.69 -7.10
CA SER A 79 17.24 -9.99 -7.04
C SER A 79 17.14 -10.72 -5.70
N VAL A 80 16.98 -9.96 -4.61
CA VAL A 80 16.90 -10.47 -3.23
C VAL A 80 15.45 -10.64 -2.75
N LEU A 81 14.47 -10.59 -3.64
CA LEU A 81 13.07 -10.88 -3.35
C LEU A 81 12.59 -12.11 -4.11
N LYS A 82 11.88 -12.98 -3.39
CA LYS A 82 11.27 -14.18 -3.93
C LYS A 82 9.77 -14.13 -3.73
N LYS A 83 9.01 -14.24 -4.81
CA LYS A 83 7.56 -14.39 -4.72
C LYS A 83 7.20 -15.73 -4.06
N VAL A 84 6.35 -15.69 -3.05
CA VAL A 84 5.83 -16.87 -2.34
C VAL A 84 4.32 -16.98 -2.56
N LYS A 85 3.81 -18.21 -2.60
CA LYS A 85 2.39 -18.51 -2.87
C LYS A 85 1.52 -18.33 -1.63
#